data_AF-A0A1I7JIH2-F1
#
_entry.id   AF-A0A1I7JIH2-F1
#
_cell.length_a   1.000
_cell.length_b   1.000
_cell.length_c   1.000
_cell.angle_alpha   90.00
_cell.angle_beta   90.00
_cell.angle_gamma   90.00
#
_symmetry.space_group_name_H-M   'P 1'
#
loop_
_entity.id
_entity.type
_entity.pdbx_description
1 polymer ?
#
loop_
_entity_poly.entity_id
_entity_poly.type
_entity_poly.pdbx_seq_one_letter_code
_entity_poly.pdbx_strand_id
1 'polypeptide(L)' 'MRPVLLLLALLSPAAATAQTAPDPAPAEGRRTCEAKADSSGITGDNRATYLRECEAGERLKQGAQPR' A
#
# COMPACT_ATOMS: atom_id res chain seq x y z
N MET A 1 43.52 23.46 -31.94
CA MET A 1 43.26 24.11 -30.63
C MET A 1 41.91 23.62 -30.13
N ARG A 2 41.90 22.98 -28.95
CA ARG A 2 40.68 22.50 -28.28
C ARG A 2 40.11 23.64 -27.42
N PRO A 3 38.86 24.03 -27.64
CA PRO A 3 37.94 24.32 -26.56
C PRO A 3 36.94 23.13 -26.53
N VAL A 4 37.05 22.15 -25.64
CA VAL A 4 36.65 22.22 -24.21
C VAL A 4 35.42 23.11 -24.03
N LEU A 5 34.31 22.46 -23.64
CA LEU A 5 32.98 22.92 -23.19
C LEU A 5 31.92 22.04 -23.91
N LEU A 6 31.89 20.70 -23.74
CA LEU A 6 31.45 19.98 -22.55
C LEU A 6 30.41 20.74 -21.69
N LEU A 7 29.22 20.14 -21.65
CA LEU A 7 28.29 20.09 -20.51
C LEU A 7 27.41 21.32 -20.25
N LEU A 8 26.38 21.51 -21.08
CA LEU A 8 25.09 22.02 -20.59
C LEU A 8 24.15 20.83 -20.40
N ALA A 9 24.42 20.12 -19.30
CA ALA A 9 23.61 19.04 -18.79
C ALA A 9 22.22 19.57 -18.41
N LEU A 10 21.22 19.16 -19.19
CA LEU A 10 19.96 18.57 -18.73
C LEU A 10 19.55 18.96 -17.31
N LEU A 11 18.96 20.14 -17.16
CA LEU A 11 18.15 20.48 -15.98
C LEU A 11 16.74 19.91 -16.19
N SER A 12 16.62 18.57 -16.12
CA SER A 12 15.32 17.92 -16.00
C SER A 12 14.87 18.03 -14.55
N PRO A 13 13.80 18.77 -14.22
CA PRO A 13 13.22 18.70 -12.89
C PRO A 13 12.70 17.28 -12.71
N ALA A 14 13.34 16.53 -11.83
CA ALA A 14 12.81 15.27 -11.34
C ALA A 14 11.51 15.59 -10.60
N ALA A 15 10.38 15.47 -11.31
CA ALA A 15 9.09 15.32 -10.66
C ALA A 15 9.18 14.01 -9.88
N ALA A 16 9.51 14.11 -8.60
CA ALA A 16 9.36 13.04 -7.65
C ALA A 16 7.85 12.79 -7.49
N THR A 17 7.27 12.08 -8.45
CA THR A 17 6.02 11.37 -8.20
C THR A 17 6.37 10.34 -7.16
N ALA A 18 5.99 10.62 -5.91
CA ALA A 18 5.82 9.61 -4.89
C ALA A 18 4.86 8.58 -5.48
N GLN A 19 5.46 7.57 -6.11
CA GLN A 19 4.75 6.40 -6.58
C GLN A 19 4.31 5.73 -5.30
N THR A 20 3.04 5.91 -4.94
CA THR A 20 2.36 5.04 -4.00
C THR A 20 2.47 3.66 -4.61
N ALA A 21 3.55 2.94 -4.25
CA ALA A 21 3.68 1.54 -4.55
C ALA A 21 2.40 0.88 -4.01
N PRO A 22 1.72 0.02 -4.79
CA PRO A 22 0.64 -0.78 -4.25
C PRO A 22 1.21 -1.49 -3.04
N ASP A 23 0.73 -1.14 -1.86
CA ASP A 23 1.17 -1.78 -0.63
C ASP A 23 0.95 -3.29 -0.83
N PRO A 24 1.95 -4.17 -0.65
CA PRO A 24 1.77 -5.62 -0.78
C PRO A 24 1.05 -6.23 0.42
N ALA A 25 0.70 -5.45 1.45
CA ALA A 25 0.00 -5.90 2.64
C ALA A 25 -1.55 -6.14 2.56
N PRO A 26 -2.32 -5.81 1.48
CA PRO A 26 -3.76 -6.03 1.49
C PRO A 26 -4.11 -7.52 1.44
N ALA A 27 -3.20 -8.40 0.98
CA ALA A 27 -3.47 -9.83 0.90
C ALA A 27 -3.44 -10.53 2.26
N GLU A 28 -2.58 -10.10 3.19
CA GLU A 28 -2.42 -10.76 4.50
C GLU A 28 -3.46 -10.29 5.52
N GLY A 29 -3.77 -8.98 5.53
CA GLY A 29 -4.89 -8.43 6.29
C GLY A 29 -6.23 -9.04 5.86
N ARG A 30 -6.47 -9.17 4.55
CA ARG A 30 -7.69 -9.80 4.02
C ARG A 30 -7.85 -11.24 4.46
N ARG A 31 -6.81 -12.08 4.33
CA ARG A 31 -6.85 -13.49 4.76
C ARG A 31 -7.17 -13.63 6.26
N THR A 32 -6.59 -12.76 7.09
CA THR A 32 -6.89 -12.71 8.53
C THR A 32 -8.37 -12.38 8.79
N CYS A 33 -8.89 -11.40 8.06
CA CYS A 33 -10.30 -10.99 8.16
C CYS A 33 -11.27 -12.06 7.67
N GLU A 34 -10.96 -12.74 6.55
CA GLU A 34 -11.77 -13.86 6.05
C GLU A 34 -11.84 -15.00 7.06
N ALA A 35 -10.71 -15.41 7.63
CA ALA A 35 -10.67 -16.46 8.65
C ALA A 35 -11.46 -16.09 9.90
N LYS A 36 -11.39 -14.84 10.35
CA LYS A 36 -12.20 -14.36 11.48
C LYS A 36 -13.69 -14.37 11.14
N ALA A 37 -14.07 -13.88 9.96
CA ALA A 37 -15.46 -13.90 9.50
C ALA A 37 -16.03 -15.33 9.50
N ASP A 38 -15.26 -16.29 8.97
CA ASP A 38 -15.63 -17.70 8.92
C ASP A 38 -15.79 -18.30 10.32
N SER A 39 -14.79 -18.09 11.19
CA SER A 39 -14.83 -18.58 12.58
C SER A 39 -15.99 -18.00 13.39
N SER A 40 -16.45 -16.80 13.02
CA SER A 40 -17.52 -16.07 13.68
C SER A 40 -18.89 -16.27 13.01
N GLY A 41 -18.98 -17.10 11.96
CA GLY A 41 -20.21 -17.32 11.21
C GLY A 41 -20.76 -16.09 10.49
N ILE A 42 -19.92 -15.08 10.22
CA ILE A 42 -20.33 -13.85 9.54
C ILE A 42 -20.46 -14.14 8.05
N THR A 43 -21.70 -14.13 7.57
CA THR A 43 -22.10 -14.49 6.21
C THR A 43 -23.05 -13.43 5.62
N GLY A 44 -23.35 -13.53 4.32
CA GLY A 44 -24.25 -12.62 3.62
C GLY A 44 -23.76 -11.17 3.62
N ASP A 45 -24.69 -10.22 3.66
CA ASP A 45 -24.40 -8.78 3.59
C ASP A 45 -23.53 -8.29 4.75
N ASN A 46 -23.66 -8.92 5.92
CA ASN A 46 -22.85 -8.60 7.09
C ASN A 46 -21.37 -8.90 6.86
N ARG A 47 -21.05 -9.89 6.01
CA ARG A 47 -19.67 -10.26 5.68
C ARG A 47 -18.94 -9.14 4.95
N ALA A 48 -19.58 -8.52 3.97
CA ALA A 48 -18.94 -7.45 3.20
C ALA A 48 -18.60 -6.25 4.09
N THR A 49 -19.53 -5.84 4.95
CA THR A 49 -19.29 -4.77 5.94
C THR A 49 -18.18 -5.16 6.91
N TYR A 50 -18.23 -6.37 7.47
CA TYR A 50 -17.20 -6.87 8.38
C TYR A 50 -15.80 -6.86 7.75
N LEU A 51 -15.66 -7.35 6.52
CA LEU A 51 -14.38 -7.40 5.82
C LEU A 51 -13.82 -6.00 5.59
N ARG A 52 -14.65 -5.02 5.20
CA ARG A 52 -14.19 -3.62 5.03
C ARG A 52 -13.63 -3.03 6.32
N GLU A 53 -14.36 -3.16 7.42
CA GLU A 53 -13.94 -2.61 8.71
C GLU A 53 -12.71 -3.35 9.26
N CYS A 54 -12.67 -4.67 9.12
CA CYS A 54 -11.53 -5.48 9.53
C CYS A 54 -10.27 -5.14 8.73
N GLU A 55 -10.35 -5.05 7.40
CA GLU A 55 -9.22 -4.68 6.53
C GLU A 55 -8.72 -3.25 6.83
N ALA A 56 -9.62 -2.32 7.18
CA ALA A 56 -9.23 -0.99 7.65
C ALA A 56 -8.44 -1.07 8.96
N GLY A 57 -8.89 -1.87 9.93
CA GLY A 57 -8.20 -2.09 11.20
C GLY A 57 -6.82 -2.74 11.02
N GLU A 58 -6.68 -3.74 10.15
CA GLU A 58 -5.40 -4.41 9.89
C GLU A 58 -4.37 -3.47 9.25
N ARG A 59 -4.80 -2.59 8.32
CA ARG A 59 -3.92 -1.56 7.74
C ARG A 59 -3.39 -0.58 8.79
N LEU A 60 -4.22 -0.17 9.75
CA LEU A 60 -3.78 0.71 10.84
C LEU A 60 -2.74 0.02 11.74
N LYS A 61 -2.91 -1.27 12.04
CA LYS A 61 -1.92 -2.04 12.82
C LYS A 61 -0.59 -2.18 12.08
N GLN A 62 -0.62 -2.44 10.78
CA GLN A 62 0.58 -2.56 9.94
C GLN A 62 1.34 -1.23 9.84
N GLY A 63 0.63 -0.10 9.73
CA GLY A 63 1.25 1.22 9.76
C GLY A 63 1.81 1.63 11.14
N ALA A 64 1.30 1.03 12.21
CA ALA A 64 1.76 1.28 13.58
C ALA A 64 2.93 0.37 14.01
N GLN A 65 3.18 -0.75 13.32
CA GLN A 65 4.35 -1.58 13.60
C GLN A 65 5.62 -0.95 13.00
N PRO A 66 6.71 -0.81 13.78
CA PRO A 66 8.01 -0.46 13.21
C PRO A 66 8.42 -1.58 12.25
N ARG A 67 8.78 -1.20 11.01
CA ARG A 67 9.28 -2.11 9.98
C ARG A 67 10.71 -2.55 10.27
#